data_AF-A0A935C2G4-F1
#
_entry.id   AF-A0A935C2G4-F1
#
_cell.length_a   1.000
_cell.length_b   1.000
_cell.length_c   1.000
_cell.angle_alpha   90.00
_cell.angle_beta   90.00
_cell.angle_gamma   90.00
#
_symmetry.space_group_name_H-M   'P 1'
#
loop_
_entity.id
_entity.type
_entity.pdbx_description
1 polymer ?
#
loop_
_entity_poly.entity_id
_entity_poly.type
_entity_poly.pdbx_seq_one_letter_code
_entity_poly.pdbx_strand_id
1 'polypeptide(L)' 'MKVDDLILDLQNLVDNARPVPLSGGKVMVNSDEVFEIIAQIQDAMPAEVRQAKNIVA' A
#
# COMPACT_ATOMS: atom_id res chain seq x y z
N MET A 1 0.89 -14.81 -2.12
CA MET A 1 0.88 -13.73 -3.13
C MET A 1 2.30 -13.21 -3.27
N LYS A 2 2.73 -12.81 -4.47
CA LYS A 2 4.01 -12.10 -4.59
C LYS A 2 3.80 -10.66 -4.12
N VAL A 3 4.83 -10.05 -3.54
CA VAL A 3 4.80 -8.63 -3.13
C VAL A 3 4.38 -7.72 -4.29
N ASP A 4 4.81 -8.05 -5.51
CA ASP A 4 4.45 -7.31 -6.72
C ASP A 4 2.94 -7.31 -7.00
N ASP A 5 2.25 -8.42 -6.73
CA ASP A 5 0.80 -8.52 -6.92
C ASP A 5 0.06 -7.58 -5.95
N LEU A 6 0.50 -7.56 -4.69
CA LEU A 6 -0.08 -6.69 -3.66
C LEU A 6 0.19 -5.21 -3.91
N ILE A 7 1.36 -4.89 -4.48
CA ILE A 7 1.68 -3.53 -4.93
C ILE A 7 0.76 -3.10 -6.08
N LEU A 8 0.46 -4.01 -7.01
CA LEU A 8 -0.47 -3.75 -8.10
C LEU A 8 -1.90 -3.55 -7.58
N ASP A 9 -2.33 -4.35 -6.61
CA ASP A 9 -3.64 -4.22 -5.97
C ASP A 9 -3.80 -2.85 -5.29
N LEU A 10 -2.76 -2.37 -4.61
CA LEU A 10 -2.76 -1.03 -4.01
C LEU A 10 -2.85 0.09 -5.07
N GLN A 11 -2.16 -0.06 -6.20
CA GLN A 11 -2.25 0.90 -7.30
C GLN A 11 -3.65 0.90 -7.91
N ASN A 12 -4.23 -0.27 -8.14
CA ASN A 12 -5.59 -0.42 -8.66
C ASN A 12 -6.62 0.20 -7.70
N LEU A 13 -6.45 0.05 -6.38
CA LEU A 13 -7.32 0.68 -5.40
C LEU A 13 -7.33 2.20 -5.53
N VAL A 14 -6.16 2.81 -5.72
CA VAL A 14 -6.02 4.26 -5.90
C VAL A 14 -6.56 4.73 -7.25
N ASP A 15 -6.28 4.00 -8.33
CA ASP A 15 -6.74 4.35 -9.69
C ASP A 15 -8.26 4.29 -9.83
N ASN A 16 -8.91 3.37 -9.12
CA ASN A 16 -10.37 3.23 -9.10
C ASN A 16 -11.05 4.09 -8.02
N ALA A 17 -10.28 4.80 -7.20
CA ALA A 17 -10.80 5.61 -6.12
C ALA A 17 -11.54 6.85 -6.66
N ARG A 18 -12.58 7.27 -5.95
CA ARG A 18 -13.36 8.44 -6.36
C ARG A 18 -12.60 9.73 -6.05
N PRO A 19 -12.44 10.66 -7.01
CA PRO A 19 -11.81 11.94 -6.73
C PRO A 19 -12.68 12.78 -5.80
N VAL A 20 -12.04 13.53 -4.90
CA VAL A 20 -12.72 14.48 -4.00
C VAL A 20 -12.70 15.87 -4.65
N PRO A 21 -13.87 16.49 -4.94
CA PRO A 21 -13.92 17.82 -5.56
C PRO A 21 -13.16 18.88 -4.75
N LEU A 22 -12.51 19.82 -5.46
CA LEU A 22 -11.77 20.95 -4.86
C LEU A 22 -10.62 20.55 -3.92
N SER A 23 -10.19 19.29 -3.92
CA SER A 23 -9.15 18.78 -3.02
C SER A 23 -7.71 18.89 -3.55
N GLY A 24 -7.54 19.36 -4.79
CA GLY A 24 -6.24 19.40 -5.46
C GLY A 24 -5.74 18.03 -5.94
N GLY A 25 -6.65 17.16 -6.39
CA GLY A 25 -6.30 15.85 -6.96
C GLY A 25 -6.26 14.69 -5.97
N LYS A 26 -6.87 14.83 -4.79
CA LYS A 26 -7.00 13.73 -3.82
C LYS A 26 -8.16 12.81 -4.20
N VAL A 27 -8.06 11.56 -3.77
CA VAL A 27 -9.08 10.54 -3.95
C VAL A 27 -9.54 9.99 -2.60
N MET A 28 -10.75 9.44 -2.56
CA MET A 28 -11.33 8.79 -1.39
C MET A 28 -11.09 7.28 -1.48
N VAL A 29 -10.44 6.74 -0.45
CA VAL A 29 -10.16 5.31 -0.30
C VAL A 29 -10.65 4.82 1.05
N ASN A 30 -10.94 3.51 1.17
CA ASN A 30 -11.19 2.88 2.45
C ASN A 30 -9.86 2.68 3.18
N SER A 31 -9.72 3.25 4.38
CA SER A 31 -8.49 3.12 5.18
C SER A 31 -8.19 1.67 5.55
N ASP A 32 -9.21 0.89 5.90
CA ASP A 32 -9.04 -0.48 6.38
C ASP A 32 -8.47 -1.37 5.28
N GLU A 33 -9.01 -1.24 4.06
CA GLU A 33 -8.54 -1.95 2.86
C GLU A 33 -7.08 -1.58 2.50
N VAL A 34 -6.74 -0.29 2.59
CA VAL A 34 -5.35 0.17 2.39
C VAL A 34 -4.43 -0.47 3.42
N PHE A 35 -4.81 -0.48 4.70
CA PHE A 35 -3.97 -1.05 5.76
C PHE A 35 -3.83 -2.56 5.65
N GLU A 36 -4.87 -3.28 5.23
CA GLU A 36 -4.81 -4.71 4.97
C GLU A 36 -3.82 -5.06 3.86
N ILE A 37 -3.84 -4.34 2.74
CA ILE A 37 -2.89 -4.56 1.64
C ILE A 37 -1.46 -4.24 2.10
N ILE A 38 -1.27 -3.15 2.85
CA ILE A 38 0.05 -2.79 3.40
C ILE A 38 0.57 -3.88 4.36
N ALA A 39 -0.29 -4.43 5.22
CA ALA A 39 0.09 -5.49 6.14
C ALA A 39 0.53 -6.75 5.38
N GLN A 40 -0.22 -7.13 4.34
CA GLN A 40 0.13 -8.26 3.48
C GLN A 40 1.46 -8.05 2.74
N ILE A 41 1.73 -6.83 2.27
CA ILE A 41 3.02 -6.48 1.65
C ILE A 41 4.14 -6.70 2.66
N GLN A 42 3.97 -6.22 3.89
CA GLN A 42 4.94 -6.40 4.94
C GLN A 42 5.19 -7.88 5.22
N ASP A 43 4.13 -8.68 5.34
CA ASP A 43 4.18 -10.12 5.59
C ASP A 43 4.82 -10.93 4.46
N ALA A 44 4.66 -10.48 3.22
CA ALA A 44 5.30 -11.08 2.06
C ALA A 44 6.77 -10.65 1.86
N MET A 45 7.26 -9.61 2.55
CA MET A 45 8.66 -9.18 2.45
C MET A 45 9.61 -10.14 3.18
N PRO A 46 10.72 -10.55 2.53
CA PRO A 46 11.77 -11.35 3.17
C PRO A 46 12.36 -10.68 4.40
N ALA A 47 12.87 -11.49 5.34
CA ALA A 47 13.44 -11.02 6.60
C ALA A 47 14.61 -10.03 6.38
N GLU A 48 15.34 -10.16 5.28
CA GLU A 48 16.44 -9.27 4.90
C GLU A 48 15.98 -7.82 4.65
N VAL A 49 14.80 -7.64 4.03
CA VAL A 49 14.21 -6.30 3.78
C VAL A 49 13.66 -5.70 5.08
N ARG A 50 13.13 -6.53 5.98
CA ARG A 50 12.70 -6.10 7.31
C ARG A 50 13.89 -5.64 8.17
N GLN A 51 15.03 -6.33 8.09
CA GLN A 51 16.27 -5.96 8.79
C GLN A 51 16.89 -4.66 8.27
N ALA A 52 16.82 -4.39 6.97
CA ALA A 52 17.35 -3.14 6.40
C ALA A 52 16.70 -1.87 7.01
N LYS A 53 15.44 -1.93 7.43
CA LYS A 53 14.76 -0.81 8.11
C LYS A 53 15.25 -0.57 9.55
N ASN A 54 15.86 -1.56 10.20
CA ASN A 54 16.31 -1.47 11.60
C ASN A 54 17.77 -0.99 11.73
N ILE A 55 18.54 -0.94 10.64
CA ILE A 55 19.96 -0.57 10.68
C ILE A 55 20.17 0.95 10.48
N VAL A 56 19.13 1.68 10.06
CA VAL A 56 19.19 3.13 9.80
C VAL A 56 18.46 3.96 10.88
N ALA A 57 18.31 3.41 12.08
CA ALA A 57 17.77 4.11 13.26
C ALA A 57 18.85 4.33 14.31
#